data_AF-A0A2N0QMR9-F1
#
_entry.id   AF-A0A2N0QMR9-F1
#
_cell.length_a   1.000
_cell.length_b   1.000
_cell.length_c   1.000
_cell.angle_alpha   90.00
_cell.angle_beta   90.00
_cell.angle_gamma   90.00
#
_symmetry.space_group_name_H-M   'P 1'
#
loop_
_entity.id
_entity.type
_entity.pdbx_description
1 polymer ?
#
loop_
_entity_poly.entity_id
_entity_poly.type
_entity_poly.pdbx_seq_one_letter_code
_entity_poly.pdbx_strand_id
1 'polypeptide(L)'
;MKLLLEDLYIERCNKETEEVISQEAAAFLTTPVKHLKQNLNEFLYIESPAFDPIKTDAITLELDDVFKTYMVLLGFKVQKKHSDGLWDLNIPLDFIEGFKEELTISEVIEITYNFLLGLTQTIEQQQ
;
A
#
# COMPACT_ATOMS: atom_id res chain seq x y z
N MET A 1 -13.96 7.57 -5.46
CA MET A 1 -13.25 8.81 -5.84
C MET A 1 -12.01 8.40 -6.59
N LYS A 2 -11.67 9.03 -7.71
CA LYS A 2 -10.43 8.72 -8.44
C LYS A 2 -9.27 9.40 -7.73
N LEU A 3 -8.25 8.65 -7.32
CA LEU A 3 -7.09 9.19 -6.63
C LEU A 3 -6.13 9.79 -7.67
N LEU A 4 -5.72 11.04 -7.49
CA LEU A 4 -4.69 11.65 -8.30
C LEU A 4 -3.35 11.40 -7.60
N LEU A 5 -2.51 10.58 -8.22
CA LEU A 5 -1.19 10.25 -7.72
C LEU A 5 -0.16 11.13 -8.45
N GLU A 6 0.24 12.21 -7.79
CA GLU A 6 1.31 13.10 -8.24
C GLU A 6 2.57 12.86 -7.38
N ASP A 7 3.73 13.27 -7.89
CA ASP A 7 5.04 13.14 -7.21
C ASP A 7 5.32 11.73 -6.67
N LEU A 8 5.04 10.72 -7.51
CA LEU A 8 5.21 9.32 -7.18
C LEU A 8 6.68 8.88 -7.13
N TYR A 9 7.04 8.18 -6.08
CA TYR A 9 8.26 7.38 -6.00
C TYR A 9 7.88 5.90 -5.93
N ILE A 10 8.39 5.10 -6.87
CA ILE A 10 8.03 3.68 -7.00
C ILE A 10 9.31 2.86 -7.12
N GLU A 11 9.46 1.87 -6.25
CA GLU A 11 10.58 0.92 -6.28
C GLU A 11 10.08 -0.51 -6.22
N ARG A 12 10.69 -1.36 -7.04
CA ARG A 12 10.67 -2.81 -6.82
C ARG A 12 11.91 -3.18 -6.03
N CYS A 13 11.72 -3.89 -4.94
CA CYS A 13 12.78 -4.25 -4.01
C CYS A 13 12.76 -5.76 -3.75
N ASN A 14 13.91 -6.32 -3.39
CA ASN A 14 14.02 -7.70 -2.98
C ASN A 14 13.57 -7.86 -1.51
N LYS A 15 12.69 -8.82 -1.23
CA LYS A 15 12.16 -9.06 0.13
C LYS A 15 13.18 -9.55 1.14
N GLU A 16 14.18 -10.31 0.71
CA GLU A 16 15.18 -10.88 1.61
C GLU A 16 16.33 -9.91 1.88
N THR A 17 16.73 -9.15 0.87
CA THR A 17 17.89 -8.25 0.97
C THR A 17 17.52 -6.78 1.21
N GLU A 18 16.25 -6.42 1.01
CA GLU A 18 15.73 -5.05 1.02
C GLU A 18 16.38 -4.12 -0.01
N GLU A 19 17.19 -4.67 -0.92
CA GLU A 19 17.85 -3.89 -1.96
C GLU A 19 16.89 -3.53 -3.09
N VAL A 20 17.05 -2.31 -3.60
CA VAL A 20 16.30 -1.82 -4.77
C VAL A 20 16.73 -2.60 -6.01
N ILE A 21 15.76 -3.26 -6.65
CA ILE A 21 15.94 -3.95 -7.93
C ILE A 21 15.82 -2.95 -9.08
N SER A 22 14.81 -2.08 -9.02
CA SER A 22 14.51 -1.08 -10.05
C SER A 22 13.63 0.03 -9.51
N GLN A 23 13.89 1.26 -9.92
CA GLN A 23 12.97 2.39 -9.74
C GLN A 23 12.06 2.48 -10.97
N GLU A 24 10.75 2.50 -10.75
CA GLU A 24 9.74 2.44 -11.81
C GLU A 24 9.09 3.80 -12.07
N ALA A 25 8.65 4.03 -13.31
CA ALA A 25 7.88 5.21 -13.67
C ALA A 25 6.38 5.04 -13.33
N ALA A 26 5.63 6.14 -13.24
CA ALA A 26 4.18 6.11 -12.97
C ALA A 26 3.37 5.24 -13.94
N ALA A 27 3.87 5.00 -15.17
CA ALA A 27 3.25 4.10 -16.13
C ALA A 27 3.15 2.65 -15.60
N PHE A 28 4.05 2.26 -14.68
CA PHE A 28 4.05 0.95 -14.03
C PHE A 28 2.78 0.70 -13.21
N LEU A 29 2.10 1.75 -12.73
CA LEU A 29 0.85 1.63 -11.99
C LEU A 29 -0.30 1.01 -12.80
N THR A 30 -0.16 0.97 -14.15
CA THR A 30 -1.11 0.30 -15.04
C THR A 30 -0.89 -1.21 -15.13
N THR A 31 0.19 -1.73 -14.54
CA THR A 31 0.49 -3.16 -14.49
C THR A 31 -0.49 -3.85 -13.52
N PRO A 32 -1.04 -5.03 -13.86
CA PRO A 32 -1.85 -5.82 -12.94
C PRO A 32 -1.05 -6.22 -11.68
N VAL A 33 -1.69 -6.18 -10.51
CA VAL A 33 -1.06 -6.57 -9.23
C VAL A 33 -0.61 -8.03 -9.22
N LYS A 34 -1.21 -8.87 -10.08
CA LYS A 34 -0.75 -10.22 -10.43
C LYS A 34 0.75 -10.32 -10.76
N HIS A 35 1.39 -9.23 -11.17
CA HIS A 35 2.84 -9.13 -11.29
C HIS A 35 3.59 -9.65 -10.04
N LEU A 36 3.11 -9.35 -8.83
CA LEU A 36 3.73 -9.79 -7.58
C LEU A 36 3.69 -11.32 -7.40
N LYS A 37 2.71 -11.99 -8.01
CA LYS A 37 2.62 -13.46 -8.03
C LYS A 37 3.66 -14.12 -8.92
N GLN A 38 4.10 -13.41 -9.96
CA GLN A 38 5.15 -13.86 -10.87
C GLN A 38 6.54 -13.59 -10.29
N ASN A 39 6.64 -12.64 -9.35
CA ASN A 39 7.88 -12.17 -8.73
C ASN A 39 7.76 -12.24 -7.20
N LEU A 40 7.63 -13.46 -6.67
CA LEU A 40 7.33 -13.70 -5.25
C LEU A 40 8.36 -13.14 -4.26
N ASN A 41 9.60 -12.98 -4.72
CA ASN A 41 10.74 -12.44 -3.97
C ASN A 41 10.78 -10.90 -4.01
N GLU A 42 9.83 -10.24 -4.67
CA GLU A 42 9.77 -8.78 -4.80
C GLU A 42 8.63 -8.19 -3.98
N PHE A 43 8.85 -7.01 -3.42
CA PHE A 43 7.80 -6.10 -2.98
C PHE A 43 7.86 -4.80 -3.76
N LEU A 44 6.72 -4.11 -3.84
CA LEU A 44 6.59 -2.82 -4.50
C LEU A 44 6.39 -1.73 -3.44
N TYR A 45 7.38 -0.87 -3.27
CA TYR A 45 7.31 0.31 -2.41
C TYR A 45 6.80 1.51 -3.22
N ILE A 46 5.83 2.24 -2.66
CA ILE A 46 5.19 3.37 -3.32
C ILE A 46 5.03 4.50 -2.31
N GLU A 47 5.65 5.64 -2.57
CA GLU A 47 5.51 6.88 -1.80
C GLU A 47 4.76 7.93 -2.63
N SER A 48 3.87 8.68 -1.99
CA SER A 48 3.19 9.81 -2.60
C SER A 48 2.61 10.74 -1.53
N PRO A 49 2.69 12.07 -1.72
CA PRO A 49 1.97 13.03 -0.86
C PRO A 49 0.46 12.80 -0.81
N ALA A 50 -0.11 12.11 -1.81
CA ALA A 50 -1.51 11.72 -1.81
C ALA A 50 -1.91 10.82 -0.62
N PHE A 51 -0.95 10.23 0.10
CA PHE A 51 -1.19 9.38 1.25
C PHE A 51 -1.27 10.12 2.60
N ASP A 52 -0.97 11.42 2.64
CA ASP A 52 -1.10 12.25 3.86
C ASP A 52 -2.48 12.16 4.55
N PRO A 53 -3.62 12.19 3.82
CA PRO A 53 -4.94 12.11 4.45
C PRO A 53 -5.22 10.75 5.12
N ILE A 54 -4.56 9.69 4.67
CA ILE A 54 -4.64 8.34 5.25
C ILE A 54 -3.49 8.06 6.23
N LYS A 55 -2.81 9.13 6.69
CA LYS A 55 -1.80 9.12 7.76
C LYS A 55 -0.62 8.18 7.49
N THR A 56 -0.17 8.06 6.24
CA THR A 56 1.04 7.31 5.90
C THR A 56 1.82 8.03 4.81
N ASP A 57 3.13 7.81 4.75
CA ASP A 57 3.98 8.38 3.69
C ASP A 57 4.06 7.45 2.48
N ALA A 58 4.02 6.14 2.73
CA ALA A 58 4.22 5.13 1.73
C ALA A 58 3.41 3.86 2.01
N ILE A 59 3.16 3.11 0.96
CA ILE A 59 2.59 1.77 1.03
C ILE A 59 3.52 0.77 0.34
N THR A 60 3.57 -0.44 0.89
CA THR A 60 4.28 -1.57 0.30
C THR A 60 3.27 -2.63 -0.12
N LEU A 61 3.32 -3.07 -1.37
CA LEU A 61 2.50 -4.17 -1.88
C LEU A 61 3.36 -5.41 -2.08
N GLU A 62 2.90 -6.55 -1.59
CA GLU A 62 3.57 -7.83 -1.79
C GLU A 62 2.59 -9.00 -1.89
N LEU A 63 3.08 -10.15 -2.37
CA LEU A 63 2.38 -11.43 -2.19
C LEU A 63 3.10 -12.23 -1.11
N ASP A 64 2.46 -12.49 0.02
CA ASP A 64 3.03 -13.31 1.10
C ASP A 64 3.48 -14.68 0.57
N ASP A 65 4.65 -15.15 1.00
CA ASP A 65 5.29 -16.34 0.45
C ASP A 65 4.78 -17.65 1.08
N VAL A 66 4.22 -17.59 2.29
CA VAL A 66 3.68 -18.74 3.02
C VAL A 66 2.22 -19.03 2.63
N PHE A 67 1.36 -18.03 2.75
CA PHE A 67 -0.09 -18.11 2.57
C PHE A 67 -0.54 -17.73 1.16
N LYS A 68 0.34 -17.14 0.34
CA LYS A 68 0.02 -16.65 -1.01
C LYS A 68 -1.15 -15.66 -1.01
N THR A 69 -1.14 -14.76 -0.03
CA THR A 69 -2.13 -13.70 0.17
C THR A 69 -1.53 -12.36 -0.23
N TYR A 70 -2.22 -11.56 -1.05
CA TYR A 70 -1.73 -10.22 -1.37
C TYR A 70 -1.86 -9.35 -0.13
N MET A 71 -0.80 -8.64 0.21
CA MET A 71 -0.71 -7.82 1.42
C MET A 71 -0.40 -6.37 1.03
N VAL A 72 -0.94 -5.45 1.81
CA VAL A 72 -0.42 -4.09 1.89
C VAL A 72 0.16 -3.85 3.27
N LEU A 73 1.39 -3.35 3.31
CA LEU A 73 2.13 -3.01 4.52
C LEU A 73 2.33 -1.49 4.54
N LEU A 74 2.10 -0.85 5.68
CA LEU A 74 2.32 0.59 5.83
C LEU A 74 2.53 0.99 7.29
N GLY A 75 3.26 2.09 7.50
CA GLY A 75 3.32 2.77 8.78
C GLY A 75 2.18 3.77 8.93
N PHE A 76 1.24 3.52 9.85
CA PHE A 76 0.09 4.37 10.11
C PHE A 76 0.35 5.32 11.27
N LYS A 77 0.35 6.62 11.01
CA LYS A 77 0.65 7.68 11.98
C LYS A 77 -0.59 7.98 12.83
N VAL A 78 -0.55 7.61 14.11
CA VAL A 78 -1.62 7.87 15.06
C VAL A 78 -1.16 8.89 16.09
N GLN A 79 -1.85 10.03 16.17
CA GLN A 79 -1.67 10.97 17.25
C GLN A 79 -2.64 10.63 18.39
N LYS A 80 -2.11 10.28 19.57
CA LYS A 80 -2.88 10.16 20.82
C LYS A 80 -2.71 11.43 21.64
N LYS A 81 -3.67 11.71 22.54
CA LYS A 81 -3.73 12.92 23.40
C LYS A 81 -2.41 13.27 24.14
N HIS A 82 -1.51 12.31 24.35
CA HIS A 82 -0.23 12.51 25.04
C HIS A 82 1.00 11.86 24.36
N SER A 83 0.86 11.33 23.14
CA SER A 83 1.98 10.69 22.44
C SER A 83 1.70 10.54 20.96
N ASP A 84 2.71 10.79 20.13
CA ASP A 84 2.71 10.32 18.74
C ASP A 84 3.10 8.83 18.72
N GLY A 85 2.43 8.04 17.89
CA GLY A 85 2.73 6.63 17.69
C GLY A 85 2.66 6.27 16.21
N LEU A 86 3.56 5.38 15.79
CA LEU A 86 3.52 4.74 14.48
C LEU A 86 3.03 3.30 14.68
N TRP A 87 2.00 2.90 13.94
CA TRP A 87 1.50 1.53 13.92
C TRP A 87 1.86 0.88 12.59
N ASP A 88 2.58 -0.23 12.65
CA ASP A 88 2.83 -1.04 11.46
C ASP A 88 1.57 -1.87 11.16
N LEU A 89 0.94 -1.59 10.02
CA LEU A 89 -0.27 -2.29 9.59
C LEU A 89 0.07 -3.22 8.43
N ASN A 90 -0.27 -4.50 8.60
CA ASN A 90 -0.18 -5.52 7.56
C ASN A 90 -1.59 -6.01 7.25
N ILE A 91 -2.15 -5.57 6.12
CA ILE A 91 -3.55 -5.80 5.78
C ILE A 91 -3.63 -6.76 4.57
N PRO A 92 -4.34 -7.89 4.69
CA PRO A 92 -4.59 -8.78 3.58
C PRO A 92 -5.58 -8.15 2.58
N LEU A 93 -5.08 -7.81 1.39
CA LEU A 93 -5.86 -7.23 0.29
C LEU A 93 -6.94 -8.20 -0.21
N ASP A 94 -6.67 -9.51 -0.17
CA ASP A 94 -7.61 -10.57 -0.57
C ASP A 94 -8.96 -10.51 0.17
N PHE A 95 -8.98 -9.91 1.37
CA PHE A 95 -10.20 -9.78 2.19
C PHE A 95 -10.83 -8.38 2.11
N ILE A 96 -10.26 -7.47 1.32
CA ILE A 96 -10.86 -6.17 1.05
C ILE A 96 -11.88 -6.33 -0.09
N GLU A 97 -13.09 -5.82 0.14
CA GLU A 97 -14.16 -5.85 -0.85
C GLU A 97 -13.72 -5.20 -2.18
N GLY A 98 -13.94 -5.91 -3.29
CA GLY A 98 -13.63 -5.43 -4.63
C GLY A 98 -12.23 -5.80 -5.13
N PHE A 99 -11.33 -6.28 -4.28
CA PHE A 99 -10.00 -6.72 -4.70
C PHE A 99 -10.04 -7.94 -5.65
N LYS A 100 -9.23 -7.89 -6.71
CA LYS A 100 -8.96 -8.99 -7.65
C LYS A 100 -7.54 -8.87 -8.18
N GLU A 101 -6.85 -9.99 -8.44
CA GLU A 101 -5.45 -9.94 -8.91
C GLU A 101 -5.29 -9.35 -10.32
N GLU A 102 -6.36 -9.27 -11.11
CA GLU A 102 -6.38 -8.63 -12.42
C GLU A 102 -6.42 -7.10 -12.37
N LEU A 103 -6.71 -6.51 -11.20
CA LEU A 103 -6.69 -5.06 -11.03
C LEU A 103 -5.27 -4.53 -11.23
N THR A 104 -5.19 -3.35 -11.82
CA THR A 104 -3.95 -2.59 -11.91
C THR A 104 -3.48 -2.17 -10.52
N ILE A 105 -2.18 -1.93 -10.36
CA ILE A 105 -1.60 -1.42 -9.11
C ILE A 105 -2.30 -0.11 -8.69
N SER A 106 -2.61 0.77 -9.64
CA SER A 106 -3.37 2.01 -9.35
C SER A 106 -4.75 1.72 -8.75
N GLU A 107 -5.48 0.75 -9.28
CA GLU A 107 -6.80 0.38 -8.74
C GLU A 107 -6.70 -0.25 -7.35
N VAL A 108 -5.64 -1.04 -7.09
CA VAL A 108 -5.36 -1.57 -5.76
C VAL A 108 -5.05 -0.44 -4.78
N ILE A 109 -4.21 0.53 -5.15
CA ILE A 109 -3.93 1.73 -4.34
C ILE A 109 -5.24 2.46 -4.01
N GLU A 110 -6.14 2.65 -4.98
CA GLU A 110 -7.42 3.32 -4.75
C GLU A 110 -8.29 2.57 -3.73
N ILE A 111 -8.39 1.24 -3.83
CA ILE A 111 -9.15 0.42 -2.89
C ILE A 111 -8.54 0.51 -1.49
N THR A 112 -7.22 0.37 -1.37
CA THR A 112 -6.49 0.53 -0.11
C THR A 112 -6.69 1.92 0.50
N TYR A 113 -6.57 2.97 -0.31
CA TYR A 113 -6.76 4.35 0.13
C TYR A 113 -8.16 4.57 0.71
N ASN A 114 -9.20 4.10 0.01
CA ASN A 114 -10.58 4.23 0.48
C ASN A 114 -10.82 3.47 1.79
N PHE A 115 -10.21 2.28 1.93
CA PHE A 115 -10.26 1.51 3.18
C PHE A 115 -9.61 2.27 4.35
N LEU A 116 -8.39 2.77 4.16
CA LEU A 116 -7.64 3.49 5.20
C LEU A 116 -8.26 4.85 5.54
N LEU A 117 -8.89 5.51 4.57
CA LEU A 117 -9.64 6.74 4.82
C LEU A 117 -10.82 6.48 5.75
N GLY A 118 -11.58 5.41 5.53
CA GLY A 118 -12.67 5.01 6.41
C GLY A 118 -12.18 4.66 7.83
N LEU A 119 -11.04 3.97 7.93
CA LEU A 119 -10.39 3.66 9.20
C LEU A 119 -9.97 4.94 9.95
N THR A 120 -9.33 5.88 9.26
CA THR A 120 -8.90 7.17 9.83
C THR A 120 -10.09 7.96 10.36
N GLN A 121 -11.16 8.09 9.56
CA GLN A 121 -12.39 8.78 9.95
C GLN A 121 -13.06 8.12 11.17
N THR A 122 -13.05 6.79 11.25
CA THR A 122 -13.63 6.05 12.37
C THR A 122 -12.85 6.28 13.66
N ILE A 123 -11.52 6.34 13.59
CA ILE A 123 -10.65 6.64 14.74
C ILE A 123 -10.88 8.08 15.23
N GLU A 124 -10.91 9.05 14.30
CA GLU A 124 -11.12 10.47 14.63
C GLU A 124 -12.48 10.72 15.30
N GLN A 125 -13.53 9.97 14.95
CA GLN A 125 -14.84 10.07 15.61
C GLN A 125 -14.86 9.52 17.04
N GLN A 126 -13.90 8.67 17.42
CA GLN A 126 -13.84 8.04 18.74
C GLN A 126 -12.91 8.77 19.74
N GLN A 127 -12.21 9.83 19.32
CA GLN A 127 -11.29 10.62 20.18
C GLN A 127 -11.95 11.83 20.86
#